data_AF-A0A3A5JUQ0-F1
#
_entry.id   AF-A0A3A5JUQ0-F1
#
_cell.length_a   1.000
_cell.length_b   1.000
_cell.length_c   1.000
_cell.angle_alpha   90.00
_cell.angle_beta   90.00
_cell.angle_gamma   90.00
#
_symmetry.space_group_name_H-M   'P 1'
#
loop_
_entity.id
_entity.type
_entity.pdbx_description
1 polymer ?
#
loop_
_entity_poly.entity_id
_entity_poly.type
_entity_poly.pdbx_seq_one_letter_code
_entity_poly.pdbx_strand_id
1 'polypeptide(L)'
;MIRCTFHLNGGALSTLSCPGIGFFPAYSSNAGPMRNNPDSIKVKDVGPLPPGQYYIVSRGRGGIGTMVKDIISSEYSGSDRAIWFALYRNDSQIDDHTFIEEVQRGNFRLHPAGYEGRSNGCITLPRNSDFTILRESLLKTAAFKVTALLTAFGTVQVY
;
A
#
# COMPACT_ATOMS: atom_id res chain seq x y z
N MET A 1 15.38 -10.07 -2.90
CA MET A 1 14.08 -9.38 -3.12
C MET A 1 13.17 -9.71 -1.96
N ILE A 2 12.56 -8.70 -1.34
CA ILE A 2 11.57 -8.91 -0.26
C ILE A 2 10.24 -9.34 -0.86
N ARG A 3 9.62 -10.36 -0.26
CA ARG A 3 8.30 -10.87 -0.64
C ARG A 3 7.43 -10.90 0.59
N CYS A 4 6.41 -10.08 0.63
CA CYS A 4 5.46 -10.03 1.73
C CYS A 4 4.14 -10.71 1.36
N THR A 5 3.35 -11.07 2.36
CA THR A 5 1.97 -11.52 2.21
C THR A 5 1.04 -10.71 3.10
N PHE A 6 -0.19 -10.49 2.67
CA PHE A 6 -1.22 -9.79 3.43
C PHE A 6 -2.57 -10.49 3.22
N HIS A 7 -3.33 -10.74 4.29
CA HIS A 7 -4.57 -11.50 4.23
C HIS A 7 -5.78 -10.61 4.55
N LEU A 8 -6.80 -10.61 3.71
CA LEU A 8 -8.10 -10.01 3.99
C LEU A 8 -8.90 -10.97 4.87
N ASN A 9 -8.94 -10.69 6.18
CA ASN A 9 -9.54 -11.58 7.19
C ASN A 9 -10.87 -11.08 7.77
N GLY A 10 -11.42 -9.97 7.25
CA GLY A 10 -12.62 -9.28 7.78
C GLY A 10 -12.45 -8.65 9.17
N GLY A 11 -11.26 -8.73 9.77
CA GLY A 11 -10.98 -8.24 11.11
C GLY A 11 -10.48 -6.79 11.13
N ALA A 12 -10.45 -6.19 12.31
CA ALA A 12 -9.94 -4.82 12.49
C ALA A 12 -8.45 -4.67 12.11
N LEU A 13 -7.67 -5.73 12.30
CA LEU A 13 -6.29 -5.84 11.85
C LEU A 13 -6.07 -7.20 11.21
N SER A 14 -5.14 -7.24 10.27
CA SER A 14 -4.54 -8.43 9.72
C SER A 14 -3.02 -8.32 9.85
N THR A 15 -2.30 -9.29 9.32
CA THR A 15 -0.83 -9.34 9.36
C THR A 15 -0.26 -9.12 7.97
N LEU A 16 0.58 -8.10 7.83
CA LEU A 16 1.53 -7.99 6.74
C LEU A 16 2.79 -8.77 7.13
N SER A 17 2.93 -9.97 6.58
CA SER A 17 4.06 -10.85 6.83
C SER A 17 5.15 -10.56 5.82
N CYS A 18 6.35 -10.18 6.28
CA CYS A 18 7.53 -10.00 5.43
C CYS A 18 8.67 -10.85 6.00
N PRO A 19 8.81 -12.12 5.57
CA PRO A 19 9.84 -13.03 6.07
C PRO A 19 11.24 -12.42 6.01
N GLY A 20 11.99 -12.55 7.12
CA GLY A 20 13.31 -11.94 7.29
C GLY A 20 13.30 -10.48 7.76
N ILE A 21 12.13 -9.83 7.85
CA ILE A 21 11.98 -8.47 8.37
C ILE A 21 11.08 -8.47 9.62
N GLY A 22 9.88 -9.03 9.50
CA GLY A 22 8.91 -9.04 10.58
C GLY A 22 7.48 -9.33 10.15
N PHE A 23 6.60 -9.36 11.15
CA PHE A 23 5.17 -9.51 11.01
C PHE A 23 4.52 -8.25 11.57
N PHE A 24 3.89 -7.48 10.72
CA PHE A 24 3.38 -6.16 11.07
C PHE A 24 1.85 -6.20 11.12
N PRO A 25 1.22 -5.68 12.19
CA PRO A 25 -0.20 -5.40 12.16
C PRO A 25 -0.48 -4.42 11.02
N ALA A 26 -1.47 -4.70 10.20
CA ALA A 26 -1.84 -3.85 9.07
C ALA A 26 -3.33 -4.00 8.77
N TYR A 27 -3.88 -3.05 8.04
CA TYR A 27 -5.28 -3.09 7.60
C TYR A 27 -5.44 -2.50 6.21
N SER A 28 -6.53 -2.89 5.56
CA SER A 28 -7.01 -2.30 4.32
C SER A 28 -8.49 -1.92 4.45
N SER A 29 -8.87 -0.79 3.85
CA SER A 29 -10.14 -0.10 4.09
C SER A 29 -10.23 0.62 5.45
N ASN A 30 -11.17 1.55 5.54
CA ASN A 30 -11.43 2.35 6.73
C ASN A 30 -12.07 1.51 7.83
N ALA A 31 -12.09 2.02 9.07
CA ALA A 31 -12.76 1.33 10.17
C ALA A 31 -14.25 1.12 9.82
N GLY A 32 -14.76 -0.08 10.08
CA GLY A 32 -16.14 -0.47 9.77
C GLY A 32 -16.24 -1.81 9.03
N PRO A 33 -17.44 -2.14 8.49
CA PRO A 33 -17.76 -3.46 7.94
C PRO A 33 -16.92 -3.90 6.72
N MET A 34 -16.30 -2.95 6.03
CA MET A 34 -15.47 -3.23 4.85
C MET A 34 -14.01 -3.52 5.21
N ARG A 35 -13.60 -3.30 6.46
CA ARG A 35 -12.21 -3.44 6.89
C ARG A 35 -11.73 -4.86 6.72
N ASN A 36 -10.64 -5.01 5.95
CA ASN A 36 -10.05 -6.30 5.57
C ASN A 36 -11.06 -7.31 4.99
N ASN A 37 -12.22 -6.89 4.50
CA ASN A 37 -13.27 -7.78 4.05
C ASN A 37 -13.12 -8.10 2.54
N PRO A 38 -12.77 -9.33 2.13
CA PRO A 38 -12.56 -9.66 0.73
C PRO A 38 -13.82 -9.49 -0.14
N ASP A 39 -15.02 -9.57 0.45
CA ASP A 39 -16.28 -9.37 -0.28
C ASP A 39 -16.53 -7.89 -0.64
N SER A 40 -15.79 -6.96 -0.01
CA SER A 40 -15.92 -5.52 -0.22
C SER A 40 -14.96 -4.95 -1.26
N ILE A 41 -14.20 -5.79 -1.99
CA ILE A 41 -13.16 -5.31 -2.95
C ILE A 41 -13.73 -4.55 -4.14
N LYS A 42 -15.04 -4.70 -4.42
CA LYS A 42 -15.76 -3.99 -5.49
C LYS A 42 -16.34 -2.65 -5.03
N VAL A 43 -16.17 -2.26 -3.76
CA VAL A 43 -16.63 -0.95 -3.30
C VAL A 43 -15.64 0.12 -3.72
N LYS A 44 -16.08 1.01 -4.60
CA LYS A 44 -15.27 2.10 -5.15
C LYS A 44 -14.67 2.95 -4.02
N ASP A 45 -13.39 3.29 -4.17
CA ASP A 45 -12.56 4.14 -3.30
C ASP A 45 -12.36 3.66 -1.85
N VAL A 46 -13.30 2.96 -1.25
CA VAL A 46 -13.27 2.61 0.19
C VAL A 46 -13.13 1.12 0.46
N GLY A 47 -13.35 0.24 -0.52
CA GLY A 47 -13.13 -1.20 -0.36
C GLY A 47 -11.66 -1.55 -0.07
N PRO A 48 -11.34 -2.71 0.50
CA PRO A 48 -9.96 -3.12 0.70
C PRO A 48 -9.23 -3.35 -0.63
N LEU A 49 -7.91 -3.52 -0.53
CA LEU A 49 -7.03 -3.86 -1.63
C LEU A 49 -7.49 -5.18 -2.27
N PRO A 50 -7.79 -5.24 -3.58
CA PRO A 50 -8.20 -6.49 -4.21
C PRO A 50 -7.11 -7.59 -4.11
N PRO A 51 -7.48 -8.88 -3.96
CA PRO A 51 -6.53 -9.97 -4.03
C PRO A 51 -5.70 -9.97 -5.31
N GLY A 52 -4.43 -10.35 -5.18
CA GLY A 52 -3.46 -10.32 -6.26
C GLY A 52 -2.04 -10.01 -5.79
N GLN A 53 -1.10 -10.12 -6.70
CA GLN A 53 0.28 -9.73 -6.45
C GLN A 53 0.47 -8.25 -6.81
N TYR A 54 1.20 -7.53 -5.97
CA TYR A 54 1.52 -6.12 -6.18
C TYR A 54 3.04 -5.91 -6.07
N TYR A 55 3.56 -5.01 -6.90
CA TYR A 55 4.91 -4.50 -6.81
C TYR A 55 4.95 -3.31 -5.87
N ILE A 56 5.91 -3.31 -4.94
CA ILE A 56 6.18 -2.20 -4.04
C ILE A 56 7.17 -1.27 -4.75
N VAL A 57 6.68 -0.14 -5.26
CA VAL A 57 7.46 0.80 -6.06
C VAL A 57 7.56 2.15 -5.37
N SER A 58 8.64 2.88 -5.63
CA SER A 58 8.73 4.28 -5.17
C SER A 58 7.61 5.07 -5.83
N ARG A 59 6.92 5.91 -5.06
CA ARG A 59 6.06 6.93 -5.66
C ARG A 59 6.97 7.80 -6.53
N GLY A 60 6.75 7.79 -7.84
CA GLY A 60 7.47 8.70 -8.74
C GLY A 60 7.33 10.10 -8.18
N ARG A 61 8.47 10.80 -7.96
CA ARG A 61 8.45 12.19 -7.53
C ARG A 61 7.75 12.97 -8.65
N GLY A 62 6.45 13.21 -8.52
CA GLY A 62 5.74 14.15 -9.37
C GLY A 62 6.45 15.50 -9.33
N GLY A 63 6.22 16.36 -10.33
CA GLY A 63 6.84 17.69 -10.40
C GLY A 63 6.65 18.52 -9.12
N ILE A 64 7.38 19.64 -9.01
CA ILE A 64 7.52 20.50 -7.81
C ILE A 64 6.19 20.75 -7.06
N GLY A 65 5.08 20.94 -7.77
CA GLY A 65 3.75 21.14 -7.15
C GLY A 65 3.21 19.96 -6.34
N THR A 66 3.64 18.73 -6.61
CA THR A 66 3.25 17.52 -5.84
C THR A 66 3.99 17.47 -4.51
N MET A 67 5.26 17.88 -4.50
CA MET A 67 6.10 17.91 -3.30
C MET A 67 5.56 18.90 -2.25
N VAL A 68 5.16 20.11 -2.67
CA VAL A 68 4.57 21.11 -1.75
C VAL A 68 3.24 20.63 -1.17
N LYS A 69 2.40 19.99 -2.00
CA LYS A 69 1.13 19.40 -1.54
C LYS A 69 1.35 18.26 -0.55
N ASP A 70 2.38 17.43 -0.77
CA ASP A 70 2.68 16.30 0.08
C ASP A 70 3.12 16.76 1.49
N ILE A 71 3.97 17.79 1.59
CA ILE A 71 4.43 18.38 2.86
C ILE A 71 3.27 19.02 3.65
N ILE A 72 2.44 19.85 3.00
CA ILE A 72 1.30 20.47 3.70
C ILE A 72 0.31 19.38 4.16
N SER A 73 0.14 18.34 3.34
CA SER A 73 -0.75 17.25 3.69
C SER A 73 -0.20 16.32 4.77
N SER A 74 1.12 16.25 4.95
CA SER A 74 1.74 15.39 5.96
C SER A 74 1.52 15.93 7.36
N GLU A 75 1.70 17.23 7.56
CA GLU A 75 1.42 17.96 8.79
C GLU A 75 -0.05 17.80 9.21
N TYR A 76 -0.99 17.97 8.26
CA TYR A 76 -2.42 17.86 8.54
C TYR A 76 -2.89 16.42 8.78
N SER A 77 -2.36 15.46 8.02
CA SER A 77 -2.80 14.06 8.11
C SER A 77 -2.04 13.25 9.14
N GLY A 78 -0.92 13.73 9.68
CA GLY A 78 -0.06 12.98 10.60
C GLY A 78 0.76 11.88 9.93
N SER A 79 0.81 11.85 8.59
CA SER A 79 1.54 10.85 7.81
C SER A 79 2.13 11.46 6.54
N ASP A 80 3.45 11.37 6.38
CA ASP A 80 4.14 11.96 5.24
C ASP A 80 3.96 11.18 3.95
N ARG A 81 3.22 11.76 2.99
CA ARG A 81 2.95 11.13 1.70
C ARG A 81 4.17 11.00 0.80
N ALA A 82 5.25 11.74 1.10
CA ALA A 82 6.52 11.64 0.39
C ALA A 82 7.26 10.33 0.71
N ILE A 83 6.98 9.70 1.86
CA ILE A 83 7.65 8.46 2.29
C ILE A 83 6.89 7.18 1.92
N TRP A 84 5.66 7.30 1.42
CA TRP A 84 4.80 6.17 1.05
C TRP A 84 5.30 5.44 -0.21
N PHE A 85 5.02 4.14 -0.29
CA PHE A 85 5.19 3.38 -1.52
C PHE A 85 3.88 3.29 -2.29
N ALA A 86 3.97 3.17 -3.61
CA ALA A 86 2.85 2.76 -4.44
C ALA A 86 2.81 1.22 -4.57
N LEU A 87 1.61 0.68 -4.71
CA LEU A 87 1.35 -0.74 -4.91
C LEU A 87 0.74 -0.93 -6.30
N TYR A 88 1.57 -1.29 -7.27
CA TYR A 88 1.10 -1.53 -8.64
C TYR A 88 0.75 -2.99 -8.80
N ARG A 89 -0.47 -3.27 -9.26
CA ARG A 89 -0.93 -4.64 -9.41
C ARG A 89 -0.15 -5.32 -10.54
N ASN A 90 0.19 -6.58 -10.34
CA ASN A 90 0.73 -7.44 -11.37
C ASN A 90 -0.43 -8.03 -12.18
N ASP A 91 -1.06 -7.20 -13.01
CA ASP A 91 -2.05 -7.60 -14.00
C ASP A 91 -1.55 -7.30 -15.43
N SER A 92 -2.44 -7.20 -16.42
CA SER A 92 -2.04 -6.93 -17.81
C SER A 92 -1.39 -5.57 -18.01
N GLN A 93 -1.64 -4.60 -17.11
CA GLN A 93 -1.10 -3.24 -17.16
C GLN A 93 -0.54 -2.85 -15.79
N ILE A 94 0.78 -2.90 -15.65
CA ILE A 94 1.45 -2.61 -14.37
C ILE A 94 1.50 -1.09 -14.16
N ASP A 95 0.40 -0.55 -13.64
CA ASP A 95 0.20 0.86 -13.33
C ASP A 95 -0.54 1.08 -11.99
N ASP A 96 -0.99 2.32 -11.75
CA ASP A 96 -1.60 2.74 -10.48
C ASP A 96 -3.12 2.48 -10.41
N HIS A 97 -3.69 1.84 -11.42
CA HIS A 97 -5.10 1.50 -11.50
C HIS A 97 -5.28 0.03 -11.86
N THR A 98 -6.47 -0.50 -11.56
CA THR A 98 -6.86 -1.84 -11.96
C THR A 98 -8.38 -1.90 -12.04
N PHE A 99 -8.90 -2.91 -12.72
CA PHE A 99 -10.33 -3.16 -12.81
C PHE A 99 -10.67 -4.46 -12.11
N ILE A 100 -11.62 -4.39 -11.19
CA ILE A 100 -12.26 -5.57 -10.60
C ILE A 100 -13.65 -5.63 -11.23
N GLU A 101 -13.79 -6.50 -12.24
CA GLU A 101 -14.93 -6.48 -13.17
C GLU A 101 -15.05 -5.09 -13.82
N GLU A 102 -16.14 -4.37 -13.58
CA GLU A 102 -16.37 -3.02 -14.13
C GLU A 102 -15.96 -1.90 -13.18
N VAL A 103 -15.49 -2.24 -11.96
CA VAL A 103 -15.13 -1.24 -10.96
C VAL A 103 -13.65 -0.91 -11.06
N GLN A 104 -13.36 0.33 -11.48
CA GLN A 104 -12.01 0.87 -11.40
C GLN A 104 -11.60 1.08 -9.94
N ARG A 105 -10.44 0.53 -9.58
CA ARG A 105 -9.74 0.74 -8.30
C ARG A 105 -8.33 1.23 -8.59
N GLY A 106 -7.59 1.69 -7.57
CA GLY A 106 -6.23 2.17 -7.77
C GLY A 106 -5.75 3.12 -6.69
N ASN A 107 -4.67 3.84 -7.00
CA ASN A 107 -3.94 4.72 -6.10
C ASN A 107 -3.51 4.03 -4.81
N PHE A 108 -3.23 2.74 -4.90
CA PHE A 108 -2.95 1.92 -3.72
C PHE A 108 -1.57 2.22 -3.18
N ARG A 109 -1.48 2.31 -1.85
CA ARG A 109 -0.25 2.67 -1.15
C ARG A 109 0.07 1.67 -0.04
N LEU A 110 1.35 1.60 0.30
CA LEU A 110 1.83 1.05 1.55
C LEU A 110 2.34 2.22 2.40
N HIS A 111 1.69 2.46 3.54
CA HIS A 111 1.94 3.67 4.34
C HIS A 111 1.59 3.49 5.83
N PRO A 112 2.10 4.36 6.72
CA PRO A 112 1.63 4.39 8.10
C PRO A 112 0.30 5.13 8.20
N ALA A 113 -0.50 4.77 9.20
CA ALA A 113 -1.71 5.47 9.57
C ALA A 113 -1.40 6.94 9.89
N GLY A 114 -2.21 7.84 9.34
CA GLY A 114 -2.30 9.22 9.82
C GLY A 114 -3.22 9.34 11.03
N TYR A 115 -3.46 10.56 11.52
CA TYR A 115 -4.33 10.83 12.68
C TYR A 115 -5.73 10.23 12.55
N GLU A 116 -6.31 10.27 11.34
CA GLU A 116 -7.65 9.72 11.07
C GLU A 116 -7.64 8.22 10.71
N GLY A 117 -6.47 7.59 10.59
CA GLY A 117 -6.36 6.16 10.28
C GLY A 117 -6.96 5.73 8.93
N ARG A 118 -7.20 6.66 8.00
CA ARG A 118 -7.76 6.37 6.66
C ARG A 118 -6.83 5.48 5.85
N SER A 119 -7.42 4.51 5.16
CA SER A 119 -6.71 3.59 4.26
C SER A 119 -7.25 3.66 2.83
N ASN A 120 -8.57 3.70 2.64
CA ASN A 120 -9.19 3.74 1.30
C ASN A 120 -8.68 2.64 0.35
N GLY A 121 -8.47 1.43 0.89
CA GLY A 121 -7.97 0.29 0.13
C GLY A 121 -6.45 0.15 0.03
N CYS A 122 -5.69 1.00 0.72
CA CYS A 122 -4.25 0.83 0.90
C CYS A 122 -3.90 -0.33 1.86
N ILE A 123 -2.63 -0.70 1.95
CA ILE A 123 -2.11 -1.44 3.12
C ILE A 123 -1.56 -0.41 4.10
N THR A 124 -2.22 -0.27 5.24
CA THR A 124 -1.92 0.76 6.22
C THR A 124 -1.45 0.13 7.53
N LEU A 125 -0.28 0.55 8.00
CA LEU A 125 0.27 0.10 9.28
C LEU A 125 -0.15 1.08 10.38
N PRO A 126 -0.75 0.62 11.50
CA PRO A 126 -1.24 1.51 12.55
C PRO A 126 -0.10 2.22 13.30
N ARG A 127 1.09 1.61 13.36
CA ARG A 127 2.26 2.16 14.05
C ARG A 127 3.27 2.70 13.04
N ASN A 128 3.69 3.94 13.24
CA ASN A 128 4.72 4.56 12.41
C ASN A 128 6.08 3.85 12.53
N SER A 129 6.43 3.35 13.72
CA SER A 129 7.66 2.58 13.96
C SER A 129 7.75 1.34 13.06
N ASP A 130 6.64 0.60 12.94
CA ASP A 130 6.55 -0.63 12.16
C ASP A 130 6.73 -0.32 10.67
N PHE A 131 6.09 0.76 10.20
CA PHE A 131 6.29 1.26 8.85
C PHE A 131 7.73 1.69 8.59
N THR A 132 8.37 2.38 9.54
CA THR A 132 9.76 2.83 9.41
C THR A 132 10.71 1.62 9.26
N ILE A 133 10.56 0.60 10.10
CA ILE A 133 11.34 -0.66 10.00
C ILE A 133 11.17 -1.32 8.62
N LEU A 134 9.92 -1.48 8.18
CA LEU A 134 9.61 -2.09 6.89
C LEU A 134 10.17 -1.26 5.72
N ARG A 135 9.98 0.05 5.76
CA ARG A 135 10.44 0.98 4.72
C ARG A 135 11.95 0.96 4.58
N GLU A 136 12.68 1.05 5.67
CA GLU A 136 14.15 0.98 5.63
C GLU A 136 14.63 -0.35 5.04
N SER A 137 14.00 -1.45 5.42
CA SER A 137 14.34 -2.78 4.92
C SER A 137 14.09 -2.92 3.41
N LEU A 138 12.98 -2.37 2.92
CA LEU A 138 12.66 -2.28 1.49
C LEU A 138 13.70 -1.46 0.73
N LEU A 139 14.08 -0.29 1.24
CA LEU A 139 15.05 0.59 0.57
C LEU A 139 16.50 0.08 0.62
N LYS A 140 16.86 -0.71 1.64
CA LYS A 140 18.17 -1.37 1.73
C LYS A 140 18.29 -2.58 0.80
N THR A 141 17.17 -3.16 0.38
CA THR A 141 17.17 -4.31 -0.52
C THR A 141 17.45 -3.87 -1.95
N ALA A 142 18.27 -4.65 -2.66
CA ALA A 142 18.53 -4.43 -4.08
C ALA A 142 17.20 -4.41 -4.87
N ALA A 143 16.90 -3.26 -5.46
CA ALA A 143 15.73 -3.07 -6.28
C ALA A 143 15.88 -3.82 -7.62
N PHE A 144 14.77 -4.15 -8.25
CA PHE A 144 14.74 -4.90 -9.50
C PHE A 144 13.82 -4.25 -10.53
N LYS A 145 14.17 -4.40 -11.80
CA LYS A 145 13.33 -3.90 -12.90
C LYS A 145 12.13 -4.80 -13.08
N VAL A 146 10.94 -4.19 -13.05
CA VAL A 146 9.67 -4.82 -13.42
C VAL A 146 9.41 -4.60 -14.91
N THR A 147 9.65 -3.37 -15.38
CA THR A 147 9.66 -3.01 -16.80
C THR A 147 10.90 -2.16 -17.09
N ALA A 148 11.08 -1.71 -18.34
CA ALA A 148 12.19 -0.81 -18.68
C ALA A 148 12.18 0.50 -17.87
N LEU A 149 11.00 0.97 -17.46
CA LEU A 149 10.79 2.25 -16.78
C LEU A 149 10.38 2.10 -15.30
N LEU A 150 10.07 0.88 -14.84
CA LEU A 150 9.55 0.62 -13.50
C LEU A 150 10.52 -0.25 -12.69
N THR A 151 10.87 0.25 -11.50
CA THR A 151 11.73 -0.45 -10.54
C THR A 151 10.98 -0.67 -9.23
N ALA A 152 11.08 -1.88 -8.68
CA ALA A 152 10.42 -2.28 -7.45
C ALA A 152 11.42 -2.70 -6.37
N PHE A 153 11.04 -2.51 -5.11
CA PHE A 153 11.83 -2.84 -3.91
C PHE A 153 11.43 -4.20 -3.30
N GLY A 154 10.24 -4.68 -3.65
CA GLY A 154 9.70 -5.96 -3.21
C GLY A 154 8.33 -6.21 -3.82
N THR A 155 7.69 -7.28 -3.38
CA THR A 155 6.31 -7.60 -3.74
C THR A 155 5.47 -7.85 -2.50
N VAL A 156 4.16 -7.67 -2.62
CA VAL A 156 3.18 -8.14 -1.64
C VAL A 156 2.13 -8.98 -2.35
N GLN A 157 1.93 -10.20 -1.88
CA GLN A 157 0.81 -11.04 -2.30
C GLN A 157 -0.36 -10.81 -1.35
N VAL A 158 -1.50 -10.42 -1.90
CA VAL A 158 -2.74 -10.26 -1.14
C VAL A 158 -3.66 -11.44 -1.39
N TYR A 159 -4.16 -12.01 -0.31
CA TYR A 159 -5.09 -13.13 -0.26
C TYR A 159 -6.44 -12.67 0.31
#